data_AF-A0AAQ3GRR5-F1
#
_entry.id   AF-A0AAQ3GRR5-F1
#
_cell.length_a   1.000
_cell.length_b   1.000
_cell.length_c   1.000
_cell.angle_alpha   90.00
_cell.angle_beta   90.00
_cell.angle_gamma   90.00
#
_symmetry.space_group_name_H-M   'P 1'
#
loop_
_entity.id
_entity.type
_entity.pdbx_description
1 polymer ?
#
loop_
_entity_poly.entity_id
_entity_poly.type
_entity_poly.pdbx_seq_one_letter_code
_entity_poly.pdbx_strand_id
1 'polypeptide(L)'
;MEVNVEIVLSYNDEETDWKVKKNISKFIYRLKKYRTGNRFSGEYTYKINQDSELYKQIIEFYKSNRKDVEFICLDYDVKVSDEEFEKVKAFVLCFPEYYCEEYEDIENEYSECESCHSKEKTNSLFYAQPKGYIKKHENDYGFAGLDGTGELLLLPKLVEKLKKSGVDKKYFQPIISKSKKILGYTFITDNILPQKSYIDENYKFENQCEKCERINMTENENIFYFIPKRITEEGIKNLKDVNKTYEFYDEYREIIISKKVAQIIKENVLYAKFYPVILDNRN
;
A
#
# COMPACT_ATOMS: atom_id res chain seq x y z
N MET A 1 0.86 -18.41 1.79
CA MET A 1 1.16 -16.99 2.01
C MET A 1 0.89 -16.76 3.47
N GLU A 2 1.80 -16.12 4.19
CA GLU A 2 1.58 -15.83 5.60
C GLU A 2 1.17 -14.36 5.72
N VAL A 3 0.02 -14.09 6.33
CA VAL A 3 -0.43 -12.71 6.58
C VAL A 3 -0.50 -12.46 8.07
N ASN A 4 0.26 -11.48 8.52
CA ASN A 4 0.12 -10.92 9.85
C ASN A 4 -0.58 -9.56 9.76
N VAL A 5 -1.58 -9.36 10.61
CA VAL A 5 -2.32 -8.10 10.71
C VAL A 5 -1.84 -7.36 11.94
N GLU A 6 -1.56 -6.07 11.79
CA GLU A 6 -1.37 -5.18 12.93
C GLU A 6 -2.70 -4.57 13.33
N ILE A 7 -3.08 -4.73 14.59
CA ILE A 7 -4.40 -4.33 15.09
C ILE A 7 -4.35 -3.54 16.38
N VAL A 8 -5.40 -2.77 16.62
CA VAL A 8 -5.81 -2.21 17.91
C VAL A 8 -7.14 -2.84 18.30
N LEU A 9 -7.29 -3.15 19.58
CA LEU A 9 -8.52 -3.70 20.16
C LEU A 9 -8.84 -2.99 21.46
N SER A 10 -9.93 -2.24 21.47
CA SER A 10 -10.43 -1.42 22.59
C SER A 10 -11.95 -1.56 22.73
N TYR A 11 -12.52 -0.94 23.75
CA TYR A 11 -13.96 -0.68 23.85
C TYR A 11 -14.21 0.82 23.66
N ASN A 12 -15.40 1.16 23.16
CA ASN A 12 -15.71 2.53 22.72
C ASN A 12 -15.79 3.53 23.87
N ASP A 13 -16.30 3.12 25.04
CA ASP A 13 -16.57 4.04 26.15
C ASP A 13 -16.59 3.37 27.54
N GLU A 14 -16.71 4.21 28.58
CA GLU A 14 -16.85 3.76 29.96
C GLU A 14 -18.21 3.12 30.27
N GLU A 15 -19.23 3.30 29.43
CA GLU A 15 -20.56 2.73 29.62
C GLU A 15 -20.70 1.29 29.08
N THR A 16 -19.72 0.85 28.27
CA THR A 16 -19.66 -0.47 27.66
C THR A 16 -19.84 -1.59 28.72
N ASP A 17 -20.70 -2.57 28.39
CA ASP A 17 -21.08 -3.67 29.29
C ASP A 17 -19.86 -4.40 29.88
N TRP A 18 -19.92 -4.70 31.17
CA TRP A 18 -18.81 -5.29 31.91
C TRP A 18 -18.38 -6.67 31.38
N LYS A 19 -19.30 -7.44 30.76
CA LYS A 19 -18.96 -8.74 30.14
C LYS A 19 -18.16 -8.54 28.86
N VAL A 20 -18.48 -7.50 28.08
CA VAL A 20 -17.70 -7.10 26.89
C VAL A 20 -16.30 -6.69 27.31
N LYS A 21 -16.17 -5.80 28.29
CA LYS A 21 -14.87 -5.39 28.87
C LYS A 21 -14.05 -6.56 29.39
N LYS A 22 -14.70 -7.51 30.07
CA LYS A 22 -14.05 -8.74 30.57
C LYS A 22 -13.52 -9.62 29.43
N ASN A 23 -14.24 -9.73 28.31
CA ASN A 23 -13.79 -10.49 27.16
C ASN A 23 -12.64 -9.80 26.42
N ILE A 24 -12.72 -8.47 26.22
CA ILE A 24 -11.60 -7.68 25.68
C ILE A 24 -10.35 -7.87 26.55
N SER A 25 -10.48 -7.76 27.87
CA SER A 25 -9.36 -7.96 28.79
C SER A 25 -8.70 -9.34 28.65
N LYS A 26 -9.50 -10.39 28.41
CA LYS A 26 -8.98 -11.75 28.13
C LYS A 26 -8.25 -11.81 26.78
N PHE A 27 -8.80 -11.19 25.74
CA PHE A 27 -8.15 -11.10 24.44
C PHE A 27 -6.83 -10.33 24.54
N ILE A 28 -6.83 -9.14 25.14
CA ILE A 28 -5.64 -8.33 25.40
C ILE A 28 -4.59 -9.13 26.17
N TYR A 29 -4.98 -9.87 27.21
CA TYR A 29 -4.04 -10.73 27.95
C TYR A 29 -3.37 -11.78 27.04
N ARG A 30 -4.14 -12.46 26.18
CA ARG A 30 -3.61 -13.43 25.21
C ARG A 30 -2.78 -12.74 24.11
N LEU A 31 -3.14 -11.50 23.76
CA LEU A 31 -2.45 -10.68 22.77
C LEU A 31 -1.11 -10.12 23.25
N LYS A 32 -0.84 -10.07 24.58
CA LYS A 32 0.41 -9.51 25.14
C LYS A 32 1.69 -10.01 24.47
N LYS A 33 1.74 -11.30 24.09
CA LYS A 33 2.90 -11.91 23.41
C LYS A 33 3.10 -11.47 21.96
N TYR A 34 2.12 -10.78 21.38
CA TYR A 34 2.09 -10.26 20.00
C TYR A 34 2.26 -8.74 19.95
N ARG A 35 2.54 -8.08 21.08
CA ARG A 35 2.68 -6.63 21.17
C ARG A 35 3.89 -6.16 20.35
N THR A 36 3.71 -5.13 19.53
CA THR A 36 4.76 -4.58 18.63
C THR A 36 5.72 -3.60 19.32
N GLY A 37 5.30 -3.04 20.47
CA GLY A 37 5.99 -1.94 21.15
C GLY A 37 5.44 -0.55 20.83
N ASN A 38 4.62 -0.45 19.78
CA ASN A 38 3.98 0.79 19.35
C ASN A 38 2.64 1.02 20.05
N ARG A 39 2.14 2.25 19.92
CA ARG A 39 0.79 2.64 20.34
C ARG A 39 0.09 3.45 19.26
N PHE A 40 -1.22 3.27 19.17
CA PHE A 40 -2.11 4.04 18.31
C PHE A 40 -3.30 4.51 19.14
N SER A 41 -3.61 5.80 19.12
CA SER A 41 -4.64 6.42 19.97
C SER A 41 -4.51 6.07 21.47
N GLY A 42 -3.29 5.89 21.96
CA GLY A 42 -3.00 5.53 23.36
C GLY A 42 -3.02 4.03 23.67
N GLU A 43 -3.58 3.21 22.78
CA GLU A 43 -3.67 1.75 22.91
C GLU A 43 -2.44 1.04 22.33
N TYR A 44 -2.11 -0.13 22.87
CA TYR A 44 -1.04 -0.96 22.30
C TYR A 44 -1.46 -1.58 20.97
N THR A 45 -0.55 -1.62 20.01
CA THR A 45 -0.76 -2.37 18.77
C THR A 45 -0.23 -3.80 18.89
N TYR A 46 -0.87 -4.72 18.17
CA TYR A 46 -0.56 -6.15 18.20
C TYR A 46 -0.43 -6.69 16.78
N LYS A 47 0.62 -7.46 16.51
CA LYS A 47 0.85 -8.10 15.21
C LYS A 47 0.60 -9.60 15.30
N ILE A 48 -0.45 -10.08 14.63
CA ILE A 48 -0.92 -11.45 14.76
C ILE A 48 -1.30 -12.04 13.40
N ASN A 49 -1.02 -13.33 13.22
CA ASN A 49 -1.39 -14.05 12.01
C ASN A 49 -2.93 -14.12 11.87
N GLN A 50 -3.44 -13.69 10.71
CA GLN A 50 -4.89 -13.60 10.47
C GLN A 50 -5.59 -14.97 10.46
N ASP A 51 -4.86 -16.05 10.16
CA ASP A 51 -5.40 -17.41 10.15
C ASP A 51 -5.39 -18.05 11.54
N SER A 52 -4.80 -17.40 12.54
CA SER A 52 -4.74 -17.90 13.90
C SER A 52 -6.13 -17.97 14.55
N GLU A 53 -6.31 -19.00 15.38
CA GLU A 53 -7.55 -19.20 16.13
C GLU A 53 -7.90 -18.02 17.04
N LEU A 54 -6.89 -17.40 17.66
CA LEU A 54 -7.10 -16.20 18.49
C LEU A 54 -7.63 -15.03 17.64
N TYR A 55 -7.08 -14.81 16.44
CA TYR A 55 -7.54 -13.73 15.58
C TYR A 55 -8.99 -13.94 15.13
N LYS A 56 -9.33 -15.15 14.67
CA LYS A 56 -10.69 -15.52 14.28
C LYS A 56 -11.70 -15.28 15.41
N GLN A 57 -11.36 -15.68 16.64
CA GLN A 57 -12.18 -15.43 17.83
C GLN A 57 -12.38 -13.93 18.12
N ILE A 58 -11.33 -13.11 17.94
CA ILE A 58 -11.43 -11.66 18.10
C ILE A 58 -12.38 -11.07 17.05
N ILE A 59 -12.25 -11.49 15.78
CA ILE A 59 -13.11 -10.99 14.70
C ILE A 59 -14.58 -11.39 14.91
N GLU A 60 -14.86 -12.63 15.30
CA GLU A 60 -16.23 -13.07 15.61
C GLU A 60 -16.82 -12.30 16.79
N PHE A 61 -16.01 -12.07 17.83
CA PHE A 61 -16.41 -11.26 18.97
C PHE A 61 -16.71 -9.83 18.56
N TYR A 62 -15.82 -9.19 17.80
CA TYR A 62 -16.03 -7.83 17.28
C TYR A 62 -17.30 -7.75 16.44
N LYS A 63 -17.51 -8.67 15.48
CA LYS A 63 -18.72 -8.71 14.64
C LYS A 63 -20.01 -8.78 15.48
N SER A 64 -19.97 -9.49 16.60
CA SER A 64 -21.14 -9.63 17.50
C SER A 64 -21.33 -8.43 18.44
N ASN A 65 -20.33 -7.55 18.58
CA ASN A 65 -20.32 -6.46 19.57
C ASN A 65 -19.83 -5.12 18.96
N ARG A 66 -20.05 -4.89 17.66
CA ARG A 66 -19.51 -3.72 16.93
C ARG A 66 -19.87 -2.35 17.53
N LYS A 67 -20.97 -2.27 18.28
CA LYS A 67 -21.41 -1.03 18.93
C LYS A 67 -20.58 -0.67 20.15
N ASP A 68 -19.94 -1.65 20.77
CA ASP A 68 -19.26 -1.53 22.06
C ASP A 68 -17.74 -1.73 21.95
N VAL A 69 -17.29 -2.33 20.84
CA VAL A 69 -15.91 -2.73 20.60
C VAL A 69 -15.34 -1.91 19.46
N GLU A 70 -14.17 -1.33 19.69
CA GLU A 70 -13.35 -0.73 18.66
C GLU A 70 -12.30 -1.75 18.20
N PHE A 71 -12.26 -2.00 16.89
CA PHE A 71 -11.25 -2.83 16.25
C PHE A 71 -10.72 -2.07 15.05
N ILE A 72 -9.43 -1.76 15.08
CA ILE A 72 -8.77 -1.05 13.98
C ILE A 72 -7.70 -1.96 13.40
N CYS A 73 -7.78 -2.18 12.09
CA CYS A 73 -6.71 -2.81 11.32
C CYS A 73 -5.78 -1.70 10.83
N LEU A 74 -4.51 -1.73 11.25
CA LEU A 74 -3.53 -0.68 10.95
C LEU A 74 -2.66 -1.01 9.73
N ASP A 75 -2.23 -2.26 9.57
CA ASP A 75 -1.37 -2.69 8.47
C ASP A 75 -1.50 -4.21 8.23
N TYR A 76 -1.16 -4.63 7.02
CA TYR A 76 -0.97 -6.02 6.63
C TYR A 76 0.50 -6.29 6.28
N ASP A 77 1.12 -7.20 7.02
CA ASP A 77 2.42 -7.78 6.67
C ASP A 77 2.21 -9.10 5.94
N VAL A 78 2.33 -9.03 4.61
CA VAL A 78 2.13 -10.17 3.71
C VAL A 78 3.48 -10.76 3.33
N LYS A 79 3.76 -11.98 3.80
CA LYS A 79 4.95 -12.74 3.45
C LYS A 79 4.62 -13.78 2.39
N VAL A 80 5.28 -13.64 1.24
CA VAL A 80 5.17 -14.56 0.11
C VAL A 80 6.40 -15.45 0.10
N SER A 81 6.20 -16.76 0.20
CA SER A 81 7.30 -17.73 0.05
C SER A 81 7.88 -17.70 -1.37
N ASP A 82 9.11 -18.15 -1.58
CA ASP A 82 9.70 -18.15 -2.92
C ASP A 82 8.91 -19.02 -3.92
N GLU A 83 8.34 -20.14 -3.47
CA GLU A 83 7.46 -20.97 -4.30
C GLU A 83 6.19 -20.23 -4.72
N GLU A 84 5.61 -19.43 -3.83
CA GLU A 84 4.43 -18.63 -4.12
C GLU A 84 4.77 -17.44 -5.01
N PHE A 85 5.92 -16.81 -4.79
CA PHE A 85 6.42 -15.71 -5.60
C PHE A 85 6.51 -16.11 -7.09
N GLU A 86 6.82 -17.38 -7.38
CA GLU A 86 6.82 -17.91 -8.74
C GLU A 86 5.42 -17.94 -9.40
N LYS A 87 4.36 -18.11 -8.60
CA LYS A 87 2.97 -18.18 -9.06
C LYS A 87 2.33 -16.79 -9.23
N VAL A 88 2.89 -15.78 -8.56
CA VAL A 88 2.43 -14.38 -8.62
C VAL A 88 2.68 -13.78 -10.01
N LYS A 89 1.72 -12.98 -10.49
CA LYS A 89 1.78 -12.36 -11.83
C LYS A 89 2.30 -10.93 -11.79
N ALA A 90 1.95 -10.19 -10.75
CA ALA A 90 2.40 -8.83 -10.53
C ALA A 90 2.35 -8.51 -9.03
N PHE A 91 2.83 -7.32 -8.66
CA PHE A 91 2.84 -6.89 -7.27
C PHE A 91 2.36 -5.46 -7.16
N VAL A 92 1.64 -5.20 -6.08
CA VAL A 92 1.50 -3.84 -5.55
C VAL A 92 2.64 -3.61 -4.58
N LEU A 93 3.30 -2.47 -4.73
CA LEU A 93 4.44 -2.10 -3.92
C LEU A 93 3.96 -1.43 -2.63
N CYS A 94 4.44 -1.89 -1.46
CA CYS A 94 4.06 -1.37 -0.16
C CYS A 94 5.33 -1.05 0.67
N PHE A 95 5.35 0.10 1.33
CA PHE A 95 6.46 0.49 2.22
C PHE A 95 5.92 0.85 3.59
N PRO A 96 6.00 -0.06 4.56
CA PRO A 96 5.66 0.25 5.94
C PRO A 96 6.73 1.13 6.60
N GLU A 97 7.98 1.01 6.12
CA GLU A 97 9.14 1.74 6.58
C GLU A 97 9.69 2.50 5.39
N TYR A 98 9.65 3.82 5.47
CA TYR A 98 10.28 4.72 4.53
C TYR A 98 11.00 5.81 5.32
N TYR A 99 12.07 6.34 4.73
CA TYR A 99 12.72 7.52 5.27
C TYR A 99 11.74 8.69 5.17
N CYS A 100 11.23 9.17 6.31
CA CYS A 100 10.33 10.31 6.35
C CYS A 100 11.18 11.59 6.31
N GLU A 101 11.02 12.39 5.26
CA GLU A 101 11.57 13.75 5.20
C GLU A 101 10.44 14.76 5.35
N GLU A 102 10.60 15.67 6.31
CA GLU A 102 9.94 16.98 6.23
C GLU A 102 10.55 17.75 5.06
N TYR A 103 9.74 18.07 4.05
CA TYR A 103 10.14 18.98 2.97
C TYR A 103 9.69 20.39 3.32
N GLU A 104 10.45 21.40 2.89
CA GLU A 104 10.03 22.80 3.04
C GLU A 104 8.99 23.19 1.99
N ASP A 105 9.27 22.85 0.73
CA ASP A 105 8.40 23.14 -0.40
C ASP A 105 8.38 21.95 -1.37
N ILE A 106 7.19 21.63 -1.86
CA ILE A 106 6.91 20.59 -2.87
C ILE A 106 6.04 21.26 -3.95
N GLU A 107 6.54 21.29 -5.18
CA GLU A 107 5.76 21.70 -6.36
C GLU A 107 5.64 20.47 -7.28
N ASN A 108 4.54 19.74 -7.14
CA ASN A 108 4.09 18.74 -8.11
C ASN A 108 2.77 19.18 -8.74
N GLU A 109 2.54 18.76 -9.97
CA GLU A 109 1.25 18.94 -10.62
C GLU A 109 0.52 17.60 -10.70
N TYR A 110 -0.72 17.62 -10.23
CA TYR A 110 -1.70 16.60 -10.57
C TYR A 110 -2.72 17.24 -11.49
N SER A 111 -3.06 16.50 -12.53
CA SER A 111 -4.35 16.70 -13.20
C SER A 111 -5.42 16.14 -12.29
N GLU A 112 -6.23 17.01 -11.72
CA GLU A 112 -7.39 16.60 -10.93
C GLU A 112 -8.63 16.60 -11.82
N CYS A 113 -9.39 15.51 -11.77
CA CYS A 113 -10.70 15.50 -12.42
C CYS A 113 -11.68 16.35 -11.61
N GLU A 114 -12.13 17.46 -12.17
CA GLU A 114 -13.08 18.38 -11.51
C GLU A 114 -14.39 17.74 -11.02
N SER A 115 -14.75 16.55 -11.52
CA SER A 115 -16.00 15.87 -11.14
C SER A 115 -15.84 14.82 -10.04
N CYS A 116 -14.70 14.13 -9.99
CA CYS A 116 -14.50 13.04 -9.03
C CYS A 116 -13.27 13.24 -8.15
N HIS A 117 -12.56 14.36 -8.33
CA HIS A 117 -11.33 14.72 -7.65
C HIS A 117 -10.22 13.68 -7.77
N SER A 118 -10.33 12.71 -8.69
CA SER A 118 -9.28 11.74 -8.94
C SER A 118 -8.02 12.49 -9.39
N LYS A 119 -6.92 12.28 -8.69
CA LYS A 119 -5.64 12.90 -9.02
C LYS A 119 -4.85 11.98 -9.95
N GLU A 120 -4.41 12.52 -11.07
CA GLU A 120 -3.47 11.86 -11.94
C GLU A 120 -2.23 12.73 -12.10
N LYS A 121 -1.09 12.18 -11.71
CA LYS A 121 0.19 12.86 -11.80
C LYS A 121 0.46 13.25 -13.25
N THR A 122 0.79 14.52 -13.46
CA THR A 122 1.18 14.98 -14.79
C THR A 122 2.63 14.60 -15.05
N ASN A 123 3.04 14.67 -16.32
CA ASN A 123 4.44 14.48 -16.71
C ASN A 123 5.31 15.73 -16.44
N SER A 124 4.83 16.73 -15.70
CA SER A 124 5.58 17.95 -15.44
C SER A 124 6.72 17.73 -14.43
N LEU A 125 7.59 18.72 -14.30
CA LEU A 125 8.75 18.61 -13.42
C LEU A 125 8.31 18.71 -11.97
N PHE A 126 8.69 17.70 -11.19
CA PHE A 126 8.46 17.69 -9.76
C PHE A 126 9.63 18.35 -9.03
N TYR A 127 9.38 19.47 -8.37
CA TYR A 127 10.36 20.16 -7.52
C TYR A 127 10.14 19.85 -6.04
N ALA A 128 11.23 19.56 -5.33
CA ALA A 128 11.21 19.39 -3.88
C ALA A 128 12.45 20.04 -3.23
N GLN A 129 12.27 20.68 -2.08
CA GLN A 129 13.37 21.20 -1.25
C GLN A 129 13.54 20.33 0.01
N PRO A 130 14.51 19.39 0.02
CA PRO A 130 14.71 18.47 1.13
C PRO A 130 15.42 19.17 2.31
N LYS A 131 15.01 18.87 3.55
CA LYS A 131 15.69 19.35 4.76
C LYS A 131 17.01 18.62 5.09
N GLY A 132 17.40 17.60 4.29
CA GLY A 132 18.79 17.14 4.19
C GLY A 132 19.07 15.66 4.51
N TYR A 133 18.06 14.85 4.81
CA TYR A 133 18.21 13.43 5.14
C TYR A 133 18.41 12.54 3.89
N ILE A 134 17.69 12.78 2.79
CA ILE A 134 17.85 12.05 1.50
C ILE A 134 19.30 12.08 1.03
N LYS A 135 20.04 13.17 1.26
CA LYS A 135 21.45 13.26 0.87
C LYS A 135 22.32 12.17 1.50
N LYS A 136 21.99 11.72 2.71
CA LYS A 136 22.74 10.64 3.39
C LYS A 136 22.48 9.28 2.76
N HIS A 137 21.28 9.10 2.19
CA HIS A 137 20.80 7.85 1.61
C HIS A 137 20.82 7.88 0.08
N GLU A 138 21.36 8.92 -0.57
CA GLU A 138 21.31 9.08 -2.03
C GLU A 138 22.01 7.94 -2.79
N ASN A 139 22.88 7.20 -2.09
CA ASN A 139 23.60 6.03 -2.60
C ASN A 139 22.97 4.69 -2.22
N ASP A 140 21.83 4.69 -1.54
CA ASP A 140 21.10 3.48 -1.17
C ASP A 140 20.14 3.08 -2.30
N TYR A 141 19.82 1.78 -2.36
CA TYR A 141 18.83 1.24 -3.31
C TYR A 141 17.39 1.43 -2.82
N GLY A 142 17.13 2.29 -1.82
CA GLY A 142 15.86 2.35 -1.10
C GLY A 142 14.80 3.32 -1.66
N PHE A 143 13.87 3.65 -0.78
CA PHE A 143 12.77 4.59 -0.99
C PHE A 143 12.75 5.64 0.12
N ALA A 144 12.23 6.82 -0.18
CA ALA A 144 11.91 7.85 0.79
C ALA A 144 10.43 8.23 0.67
N GLY A 145 9.79 8.55 1.80
CA GLY A 145 8.45 9.13 1.80
C GLY A 145 8.54 10.64 1.66
N LEU A 146 7.60 11.18 0.90
CA LEU A 146 7.39 12.61 0.74
C LEU A 146 6.32 13.06 1.72
N ASP A 147 6.73 13.53 2.89
CA ASP A 147 5.81 13.97 3.94
C ASP A 147 4.84 15.05 3.42
N GLY A 148 3.58 14.95 3.84
CA GLY A 148 2.48 15.79 3.34
C GLY A 148 1.93 15.46 1.95
N THR A 149 2.51 14.51 1.21
CA THR A 149 2.00 14.09 -0.12
C THR A 149 1.59 12.62 -0.20
N GLY A 150 2.04 11.78 0.74
CA GLY A 150 1.84 10.33 0.68
C GLY A 150 2.62 9.63 -0.45
N GLU A 151 3.48 10.37 -1.17
CA GLU A 151 4.18 9.87 -2.35
C GLU A 151 5.49 9.15 -1.99
N LEU A 152 5.78 8.11 -2.76
CA LEU A 152 7.01 7.33 -2.65
C LEU A 152 8.04 7.83 -3.67
N LEU A 153 9.23 8.16 -3.16
CA LEU A 153 10.40 8.55 -3.92
C LEU A 153 11.37 7.38 -4.01
N LEU A 154 11.61 6.87 -5.22
CA LEU A 154 12.66 5.92 -5.53
C LEU A 154 14.02 6.61 -5.50
N LEU A 155 14.97 6.08 -4.76
CA LEU A 155 16.32 6.66 -4.69
C LEU A 155 17.09 6.43 -6.01
N PRO A 156 18.01 7.34 -6.38
CA PRO A 156 18.66 7.29 -7.68
C PRO A 156 19.38 5.97 -8.00
N LYS A 157 20.05 5.36 -7.02
CA LYS A 157 20.74 4.07 -7.22
C LYS A 157 19.79 2.92 -7.54
N LEU A 158 18.60 2.90 -6.94
CA LEU A 158 17.57 1.92 -7.29
C LEU A 158 17.15 2.06 -8.74
N VAL A 159 16.90 3.29 -9.18
CA VAL A 159 16.49 3.55 -10.57
C VAL A 159 17.60 3.23 -11.56
N GLU A 160 18.86 3.54 -11.24
CA GLU A 160 20.00 3.09 -12.04
C GLU A 160 20.04 1.56 -12.17
N LYS A 161 19.81 0.83 -11.07
CA LYS A 161 19.77 -0.64 -11.05
C LYS A 161 18.61 -1.19 -11.87
N LEU A 162 17.41 -0.62 -11.74
CA LEU A 162 16.23 -0.99 -12.53
C LEU A 162 16.47 -0.77 -14.03
N LYS A 163 17.01 0.39 -14.41
CA LYS A 163 17.36 0.70 -15.81
C LYS A 163 18.41 -0.27 -16.37
N LYS A 164 19.48 -0.54 -15.62
CA LYS A 164 20.52 -1.52 -15.99
C LYS A 164 19.97 -2.93 -16.13
N SER A 165 18.92 -3.26 -15.38
CA SER A 165 18.21 -4.54 -15.45
C SER A 165 17.11 -4.57 -16.53
N GLY A 166 17.08 -3.55 -17.40
CA GLY A 166 16.22 -3.51 -18.57
C GLY A 166 14.81 -2.97 -18.32
N VAL A 167 14.56 -2.26 -17.21
CA VAL A 167 13.30 -1.53 -17.01
C VAL A 167 13.38 -0.21 -17.78
N ASP A 168 12.37 0.08 -18.60
CA ASP A 168 12.37 1.25 -19.49
C ASP A 168 12.46 2.57 -18.70
N LYS A 169 13.32 3.48 -19.16
CA LYS A 169 13.52 4.80 -18.55
C LYS A 169 12.23 5.63 -18.49
N LYS A 170 11.28 5.39 -19.39
CA LYS A 170 10.00 6.11 -19.46
C LYS A 170 9.16 5.96 -18.19
N TYR A 171 9.42 4.91 -17.40
CA TYR A 171 8.70 4.65 -16.17
C TYR A 171 9.18 5.49 -14.98
N PHE A 172 10.24 6.30 -15.16
CA PHE A 172 10.84 7.06 -14.07
C PHE A 172 10.82 8.55 -14.38
N GLN A 173 9.99 9.28 -13.65
CA GLN A 173 9.99 10.74 -13.66
C GLN A 173 10.93 11.25 -12.57
N PRO A 174 11.94 12.08 -12.91
CA PRO A 174 12.86 12.61 -11.91
C PRO A 174 12.17 13.63 -11.01
N ILE A 175 12.56 13.59 -9.74
CA ILE A 175 12.24 14.61 -8.74
C ILE A 175 13.51 15.42 -8.55
N ILE A 176 13.41 16.73 -8.76
CA ILE A 176 14.57 17.62 -8.78
C ILE A 176 14.52 18.65 -7.66
N SER A 177 15.69 19.06 -7.18
CA SER A 177 15.81 20.21 -6.30
C SER A 177 15.56 21.51 -7.06
N LYS A 178 15.36 22.62 -6.33
CA LYS A 178 15.39 23.99 -6.91
C LYS A 178 16.68 24.28 -7.67
N SER A 179 17.80 23.67 -7.29
CA SER A 179 19.09 23.73 -7.99
C SER A 179 19.23 22.72 -9.14
N LYS A 180 18.14 22.08 -9.58
CA LYS A 180 18.06 21.09 -10.67
C LYS A 180 18.88 19.80 -10.45
N LYS A 181 19.21 19.45 -9.21
CA LYS A 181 19.82 18.15 -8.86
C LYS A 181 18.72 17.10 -8.76
N ILE A 182 18.92 15.91 -9.35
CA ILE A 182 18.02 14.77 -9.15
C ILE A 182 18.12 14.29 -7.70
N LEU A 183 17.00 14.30 -6.99
CA LEU A 183 16.85 13.80 -5.62
C LEU A 183 16.39 12.35 -5.60
N GLY A 184 15.56 11.97 -6.58
CA GLY A 184 15.03 10.64 -6.75
C GLY A 184 14.09 10.61 -7.93
N TYR A 185 13.22 9.61 -7.95
CA TYR A 185 12.25 9.40 -9.02
C TYR A 185 10.92 8.92 -8.46
N THR A 186 9.88 9.02 -9.26
CA THR A 186 8.58 8.38 -9.01
C THR A 186 8.24 7.49 -10.19
N PHE A 187 7.41 6.47 -9.95
CA PHE A 187 6.89 5.64 -11.04
C PHE A 187 5.83 6.41 -11.83
N ILE A 188 5.96 6.44 -13.16
CA ILE A 188 4.95 6.98 -14.08
C ILE A 188 4.69 5.98 -15.20
N THR A 189 3.49 6.00 -15.77
CA THR A 189 3.16 5.24 -16.99
C THR A 189 1.85 5.73 -17.61
N ASP A 190 1.72 5.54 -18.92
CA ASP A 190 0.48 5.64 -19.69
C ASP A 190 -0.25 4.28 -19.81
N ASN A 191 0.33 3.20 -19.29
CA ASN A 191 -0.24 1.87 -19.37
C ASN A 191 -1.32 1.67 -18.30
N ILE A 192 -2.54 2.07 -18.63
CA ILE A 192 -3.73 1.80 -17.82
C ILE A 192 -4.25 0.41 -18.20
N LEU A 193 -4.38 -0.48 -17.22
CA LEU A 193 -4.96 -1.81 -17.46
C LEU A 193 -6.42 -1.70 -17.92
N PRO A 194 -6.92 -2.64 -18.74
CA PRO A 194 -8.33 -2.64 -19.12
C PRO A 194 -9.25 -2.74 -17.90
N GLN A 195 -10.44 -2.13 -17.97
CA GLN A 195 -11.46 -2.21 -16.93
C GLN A 195 -11.73 -3.67 -16.52
N LYS A 196 -11.90 -3.93 -15.22
CA LYS A 196 -12.10 -5.29 -14.63
C LYS A 196 -10.88 -6.21 -14.75
N SER A 197 -9.74 -5.73 -15.23
CA SER A 197 -8.52 -6.56 -15.27
C SER A 197 -7.97 -6.81 -13.89
N TYR A 198 -8.03 -5.81 -13.02
CA TYR A 198 -7.55 -5.88 -11.65
C TYR A 198 -8.74 -6.00 -10.70
N ILE A 199 -8.61 -6.89 -9.72
CA ILE A 199 -9.67 -7.21 -8.77
C ILE A 199 -9.09 -7.11 -7.38
N ASP A 200 -9.49 -6.08 -6.65
CA ASP A 200 -9.19 -5.93 -5.23
C ASP A 200 -10.50 -5.97 -4.43
N GLU A 201 -10.72 -7.07 -3.70
CA GLU A 201 -11.90 -7.23 -2.86
C GLU A 201 -11.77 -6.52 -1.52
N ASN A 202 -10.58 -6.03 -1.15
CA ASN A 202 -10.41 -5.21 0.05
C ASN A 202 -11.07 -3.84 -0.11
N TYR A 203 -11.48 -3.47 -1.33
CA TYR A 203 -12.15 -2.23 -1.65
C TYR A 203 -13.52 -2.50 -2.29
N LYS A 204 -14.44 -1.54 -2.15
CA LYS A 204 -15.78 -1.58 -2.73
C LYS A 204 -15.99 -0.45 -3.74
N PHE A 205 -16.80 -0.71 -4.75
CA PHE A 205 -17.23 0.29 -5.73
C PHE A 205 -18.03 1.39 -5.05
N GLU A 206 -17.65 2.64 -5.29
CA GLU A 206 -18.41 3.81 -4.87
C GLU A 206 -19.23 4.37 -6.04
N ASN A 207 -18.54 4.79 -7.10
CA ASN A 207 -19.16 5.33 -8.30
C ASN A 207 -18.23 5.21 -9.52
N GLN A 208 -18.77 5.51 -10.70
CA GLN A 208 -17.99 5.72 -11.91
C GLN A 208 -18.08 7.19 -12.31
N CYS A 209 -16.94 7.83 -12.54
CA CYS A 209 -16.91 9.25 -12.90
C CYS A 209 -17.44 9.46 -14.33
N GLU A 210 -18.45 10.31 -14.51
CA GLU A 210 -19.01 10.61 -15.84
C GLU A 210 -18.03 11.35 -16.76
N LYS A 211 -17.09 12.13 -16.20
CA LYS A 211 -16.11 12.90 -16.99
C LYS A 211 -14.92 12.06 -17.46
N CYS A 212 -14.41 11.17 -16.62
CA CYS A 212 -13.16 10.44 -16.89
C CYS A 212 -13.34 8.92 -16.95
N GLU A 213 -14.56 8.43 -16.77
CA GLU A 213 -15.00 7.02 -16.81
C GLU A 213 -14.34 6.09 -15.78
N ARG A 214 -13.43 6.60 -14.95
CA ARG A 214 -12.74 5.81 -13.93
C ARG A 214 -13.70 5.36 -12.84
N ILE A 215 -13.42 4.18 -12.30
CA ILE A 215 -14.12 3.63 -11.15
C ILE A 215 -13.45 4.11 -9.87
N ASN A 216 -14.24 4.73 -8.99
CA ASN A 216 -13.83 5.06 -7.64
C ASN A 216 -14.07 3.86 -6.72
N MET A 217 -13.04 3.52 -5.95
CA MET A 217 -13.04 2.44 -4.98
C MET A 217 -12.67 3.01 -3.61
N THR A 218 -13.39 2.61 -2.56
CA THR A 218 -13.02 2.94 -1.18
C THR A 218 -12.77 1.69 -0.36
N GLU A 219 -11.97 1.81 0.70
CA GLU A 219 -11.64 0.67 1.54
C GLU A 219 -12.92 0.07 2.13
N ASN A 220 -13.01 -1.26 2.09
CA ASN A 220 -14.13 -1.94 2.69
C ASN A 220 -13.84 -2.22 4.16
N GLU A 221 -14.24 -1.28 5.03
CA GLU A 221 -14.09 -1.36 6.50
C GLU A 221 -14.71 -2.63 7.13
N ASN A 222 -15.53 -3.39 6.39
CA ASN A 222 -16.08 -4.66 6.85
C ASN A 222 -15.18 -5.87 6.59
N ILE A 223 -14.01 -5.67 6.00
CA ILE A 223 -13.02 -6.69 5.71
C ILE A 223 -11.90 -6.62 6.74
N PHE A 224 -11.84 -7.66 7.57
CA PHE A 224 -10.84 -7.79 8.64
C PHE A 224 -9.73 -8.79 8.27
N TYR A 225 -9.63 -9.17 7.00
CA TYR A 225 -8.65 -10.13 6.52
C TYR A 225 -8.09 -9.58 5.23
N PHE A 226 -6.78 -9.62 5.08
CA PHE A 226 -6.18 -9.33 3.80
C PHE A 226 -6.67 -10.36 2.77
N ILE A 227 -7.35 -9.87 1.74
CA ILE A 227 -7.74 -10.67 0.59
C ILE A 227 -6.67 -10.49 -0.49
N PRO A 228 -6.09 -11.58 -1.03
CA PRO A 228 -5.15 -11.47 -2.14
C PRO A 228 -5.76 -10.73 -3.33
N LYS A 229 -5.01 -9.77 -3.86
CA LYS A 229 -5.34 -9.06 -5.09
C LYS A 229 -5.28 -10.01 -6.28
N ARG A 230 -6.13 -9.79 -7.27
CA ARG A 230 -6.27 -10.66 -8.43
C ARG A 230 -6.16 -9.92 -9.75
N ILE A 231 -5.75 -10.65 -10.78
CA ILE A 231 -5.72 -10.17 -12.16
C ILE A 231 -6.31 -11.21 -13.11
N THR A 232 -7.09 -10.75 -14.08
CA THR A 232 -7.69 -11.62 -15.11
C THR A 232 -6.66 -12.04 -16.17
N GLU A 233 -6.98 -13.06 -16.98
CA GLU A 233 -6.15 -13.44 -18.12
C GLU A 233 -5.91 -12.28 -19.10
N GLU A 234 -6.92 -11.43 -19.30
CA GLU A 234 -6.81 -10.26 -20.17
C GLU A 234 -5.91 -9.20 -19.54
N GLY A 235 -5.98 -8.99 -18.23
CA GLY A 235 -5.06 -8.12 -17.51
C GLY A 235 -3.61 -8.57 -17.69
N ILE A 236 -3.34 -9.88 -17.60
CA ILE A 236 -1.99 -10.45 -17.75
C ILE A 236 -1.41 -10.13 -19.13
N LYS A 237 -2.19 -10.27 -20.20
CA LYS A 237 -1.71 -9.97 -21.57
C LYS A 237 -1.28 -8.52 -21.75
N ASN A 238 -1.87 -7.61 -20.96
CA ASN A 238 -1.62 -6.17 -21.02
C ASN A 238 -0.61 -5.67 -19.97
N LEU A 239 -0.13 -6.54 -19.07
CA LEU A 239 0.88 -6.19 -18.08
C LEU A 239 2.20 -5.79 -18.75
N LYS A 240 2.73 -4.64 -18.33
CA LYS A 240 4.09 -4.18 -18.58
C LYS A 240 4.87 -4.12 -17.26
N ASP A 241 6.09 -3.57 -17.29
CA ASP A 241 6.93 -3.45 -16.09
C ASP A 241 6.30 -2.57 -15.01
N VAL A 242 5.59 -1.51 -15.40
CA VAL A 242 4.86 -0.59 -14.50
C VAL A 242 3.51 -0.29 -15.14
N ASN A 243 2.43 -0.38 -14.36
CA ASN A 243 1.05 -0.31 -14.81
C ASN A 243 0.23 0.55 -13.84
N LYS A 244 -0.79 1.24 -14.36
CA LYS A 244 -1.86 1.86 -13.58
C LYS A 244 -3.09 0.96 -13.61
N THR A 245 -3.79 0.87 -12.49
CA THR A 245 -5.14 0.30 -12.47
C THR A 245 -6.13 1.23 -13.17
N TYR A 246 -7.20 0.66 -13.72
CA TYR A 246 -8.29 1.46 -14.27
C TYR A 246 -9.03 2.18 -13.13
N GLU A 247 -9.19 1.45 -12.03
CA GLU A 247 -9.72 1.86 -10.74
C GLU A 247 -8.77 2.85 -10.05
N PHE A 248 -9.33 3.78 -9.28
CA PHE A 248 -8.59 4.59 -8.31
C PHE A 248 -9.16 4.34 -6.90
N TYR A 249 -8.28 4.27 -5.92
CA TYR A 249 -8.57 4.04 -4.50
C TYR A 249 -8.36 5.34 -3.75
N ASP A 250 -9.36 5.77 -2.99
CA ASP A 250 -9.34 6.96 -2.12
C ASP A 250 -8.30 8.04 -2.54
N GLU A 251 -8.68 8.84 -3.54
CA GLU A 251 -7.89 9.90 -4.21
C GLU A 251 -6.74 9.47 -5.15
N TYR A 252 -6.24 8.23 -5.10
CA TYR A 252 -5.04 7.80 -5.84
C TYR A 252 -5.22 6.54 -6.68
N ARG A 253 -4.60 6.50 -7.86
CA ARG A 253 -4.49 5.25 -8.64
C ARG A 253 -3.41 4.36 -8.07
N GLU A 254 -3.67 3.06 -8.07
CA GLU A 254 -2.66 2.08 -7.68
C GLU A 254 -1.68 1.81 -8.83
N ILE A 255 -0.40 1.69 -8.46
CA ILE A 255 0.65 1.26 -9.37
C ILE A 255 0.94 -0.23 -9.13
N ILE A 256 0.83 -1.00 -10.20
CA ILE A 256 1.16 -2.43 -10.21
C ILE A 256 2.46 -2.62 -11.00
N ILE A 257 3.44 -3.27 -10.38
CA ILE A 257 4.74 -3.57 -10.97
C ILE A 257 4.84 -5.04 -11.37
N SER A 258 5.58 -5.32 -12.45
CA SER A 258 5.81 -6.69 -12.90
C SER A 258 6.66 -7.48 -11.90
N LYS A 259 6.59 -8.81 -11.98
CA LYS A 259 7.47 -9.71 -11.21
C LYS A 259 8.95 -9.38 -11.38
N LYS A 260 9.37 -9.00 -12.59
CA LYS A 260 10.75 -8.57 -12.89
C LYS A 260 11.15 -7.36 -12.05
N VAL A 261 10.32 -6.31 -12.04
CA VAL A 261 10.58 -5.09 -11.25
C VAL A 261 10.59 -5.42 -9.76
N ALA A 262 9.61 -6.18 -9.28
CA ALA A 262 9.52 -6.59 -7.89
C ALA A 262 10.74 -7.41 -7.44
N GLN A 263 11.24 -8.33 -8.27
CA GLN A 263 12.43 -9.12 -7.96
C GLN A 263 13.67 -8.25 -7.81
N ILE A 264 13.89 -7.29 -8.72
CA ILE A 264 15.02 -6.36 -8.62
C ILE A 264 14.93 -5.55 -7.33
N ILE A 265 13.74 -5.06 -6.97
CA ILE A 265 13.57 -4.31 -5.71
C ILE A 265 13.81 -5.22 -4.51
N LYS A 266 13.21 -6.42 -4.46
CA LYS A 266 13.36 -7.40 -3.37
C LYS A 266 14.84 -7.74 -3.10
N GLU A 267 15.64 -7.90 -4.16
CA GLU A 267 17.06 -8.23 -4.05
C GLU A 267 17.93 -7.07 -3.52
N ASN A 268 17.48 -5.82 -3.65
CA ASN A 268 18.27 -4.64 -3.30
C ASN A 268 17.68 -3.83 -2.12
N VAL A 269 16.42 -4.07 -1.75
CA VAL A 269 15.65 -3.34 -0.74
C VAL A 269 14.94 -4.35 0.17
N LEU A 270 15.66 -4.80 1.20
CA LEU A 270 15.21 -5.91 2.04
C LEU A 270 13.95 -5.60 2.87
N TYR A 271 13.67 -4.32 3.11
CA TYR A 271 12.49 -3.87 3.86
C TYR A 271 11.26 -3.61 2.96
N ALA A 272 11.41 -3.70 1.64
CA ALA A 272 10.30 -3.51 0.71
C ALA A 272 9.25 -4.63 0.91
N LYS A 273 7.99 -4.24 1.10
CA LYS A 273 6.86 -5.18 1.11
C LYS A 273 6.19 -5.17 -0.26
N PHE A 274 5.58 -6.30 -0.59
CA PHE A 274 4.87 -6.47 -1.85
C PHE A 274 3.58 -7.24 -1.61
N TYR A 275 2.46 -6.68 -2.05
CA TYR A 275 1.20 -7.40 -2.05
C TYR A 275 1.07 -8.16 -3.38
N PRO A 276 0.92 -9.49 -3.33
CA PRO A 276 0.89 -10.30 -4.53
C PRO A 276 -0.42 -10.11 -5.30
N VAL A 277 -0.30 -10.05 -6.62
CA VAL A 277 -1.43 -10.10 -7.55
C VAL A 277 -1.42 -11.45 -8.27
N ILE A 278 -2.40 -12.29 -7.96
CA ILE A 278 -2.50 -13.66 -8.47
C ILE A 278 -3.51 -13.77 -9.61
N LEU A 279 -3.40 -14.80 -10.45
CA LEU A 279 -4.38 -15.06 -11.50
C LEU A 279 -5.76 -15.35 -10.89
N ASP A 280 -6.81 -14.70 -11.40
CA ASP A 280 -8.18 -15.06 -11.05
C ASP A 280 -8.60 -16.35 -11.77
N ASN A 281 -8.79 -17.42 -11.00
CA ASN A 281 -9.24 -18.73 -11.50
C ASN A 281 -10.74 -18.95 -11.30
N ARG A 282 -11.49 -17.91 -10.92
CA ARG A 282 -12.95 -17.99 -10.80
C ARG A 282 -13.54 -17.86 -12.19
N ASN A 283 -13.77 -19.01 -12.82
CA ASN A 283 -14.58 -19.14 -14.03
C ASN A 283 -16.04 -18.75 -13.75
#